data_AF-A0A328ZC29-F1
#
_entry.id   AF-A0A328ZC29-F1
#
_cell.length_a   1.000
_cell.length_b   1.000
_cell.length_c   1.000
_cell.angle_alpha   90.00
_cell.angle_beta   90.00
_cell.angle_gamma   90.00
#
_symmetry.space_group_name_H-M   'P 1'
#
loop_
_entity.id
_entity.type
_entity.pdbx_description
1 polymer ?
#
loop_
_entity_poly.entity_id
_entity_poly.type
_entity_poly.pdbx_seq_one_letter_code
_entity_poly.pdbx_strand_id
1 'polypeptide(L)' 'MYVVCTRRARAEVRERMVALLEAANYPVRDVGQHASGRTEIEATLYAMAGEADALNAAMAEIERLPGVLQVFWNAGSEV' A
#
# COMPACT_ATOMS: atom_id res chain seq x y z
N MET A 1 -0.93 4.79 3.01
CA MET A 1 -0.85 3.31 3.04
C MET A 1 0.60 2.91 3.18
N TYR A 2 0.86 1.82 3.90
CA TYR A 2 2.20 1.32 4.14
C TYR A 2 2.24 -0.18 3.94
N VAL A 3 3.28 -0.65 3.25
CA VAL A 3 3.53 -2.07 3.01
C VAL A 3 4.96 -2.39 3.42
N VAL A 4 5.10 -3.30 4.37
CA VAL A 4 6.37 -3.86 4.79
C VAL A 4 6.62 -5.11 3.96
N CYS A 5 7.74 -5.18 3.27
CA CYS A 5 8.10 -6.33 2.45
C CYS A 5 9.59 -6.67 2.56
N THR A 6 9.99 -7.77 1.93
CA THR A 6 11.41 -8.09 1.77
C THR A 6 12.04 -7.22 0.68
N ARG A 7 13.34 -6.91 0.82
CA ARG A 7 14.08 -6.10 -0.14
C ARG A 7 14.03 -6.66 -1.58
N ARG A 8 13.99 -7.98 -1.73
CA ARG A 8 13.92 -8.66 -3.03
C ARG A 8 12.55 -8.52 -3.70
N ALA A 9 11.46 -8.62 -2.93
CA ALA A 9 10.10 -8.52 -3.45
C ALA A 9 9.65 -7.07 -3.68
N ARG A 10 10.39 -6.08 -3.16
CA ARG A 10 10.01 -4.67 -3.14
C ARG A 10 9.50 -4.10 -4.46
N ALA A 11 10.23 -4.31 -5.55
CA ALA A 11 9.86 -3.74 -6.85
C ALA A 11 8.51 -4.30 -7.33
N GLU A 12 8.37 -5.63 -7.25
CA GLU A 12 7.14 -6.33 -7.60
C GLU A 12 5.98 -5.93 -6.69
N VAL A 13 6.18 -5.92 -5.38
CA VAL A 13 5.16 -5.50 -4.40
C VAL A 13 4.71 -4.06 -4.68
N ARG A 14 5.63 -3.14 -4.98
CA ARG A 14 5.30 -1.76 -5.33
C ARG A 14 4.39 -1.70 -6.55
N GLU A 15 4.75 -2.38 -7.64
CA GLU A 15 3.97 -2.36 -8.88
C GLU A 15 2.59 -3.01 -8.69
N ARG A 16 2.54 -4.16 -8.01
CA ARG A 16 1.29 -4.87 -7.71
C ARG A 16 0.36 -4.07 -6.81
N MET A 17 0.92 -3.44 -5.77
CA MET A 17 0.18 -2.57 -4.87
C MET A 17 -0.49 -1.44 -5.64
N VAL A 18 0.25 -0.73 -6.52
CA VAL A 18 -0.32 0.35 -7.33
C VAL A 18 -1.46 -0.17 -8.20
N ALA A 19 -1.26 -1.28 -8.90
CA ALA A 19 -2.29 -1.85 -9.76
C ALA A 19 -3.56 -2.26 -8.99
N LEU A 20 -3.41 -2.86 -7.81
CA LEU A 20 -4.54 -3.26 -6.95
C LEU A 20 -5.31 -2.05 -6.43
N LEU A 21 -4.61 -0.99 -6.04
CA LEU A 21 -5.23 0.23 -5.55
C LEU A 21 -5.96 0.99 -6.66
N GLU A 22 -5.37 1.07 -7.86
CA GLU A 22 -6.05 1.66 -9.02
C GLU A 22 -7.29 0.85 -9.41
N ALA A 23 -7.23 -0.49 -9.37
CA ALA A 23 -8.40 -1.35 -9.61
C ALA A 23 -9.49 -1.15 -8.56
N ALA A 24 -9.12 -0.82 -7.32
CA ALA A 24 -10.02 -0.48 -6.23
C ALA A 24 -10.49 0.98 -6.25
N ASN A 25 -10.23 1.73 -7.34
CA ASN A 25 -10.62 3.13 -7.49
C ASN A 25 -9.91 4.09 -6.50
N TYR A 26 -8.76 3.67 -5.98
CA TYR A 26 -7.87 4.44 -5.12
C TYR A 26 -6.60 4.86 -5.87
N PRO A 27 -6.64 5.98 -6.63
CA PRO A 27 -5.48 6.43 -7.36
C PRO A 27 -4.33 6.78 -6.42
N VAL A 28 -3.16 6.23 -6.72
CA VAL A 28 -1.93 6.45 -5.97
C VAL A 28 -1.31 7.78 -6.39
N ARG A 29 -1.22 8.72 -5.46
CA ARG A 29 -0.67 10.06 -5.69
C ARG A 29 0.85 10.06 -5.66
N ASP A 30 1.42 9.39 -4.67
CA ASP A 30 2.86 9.29 -4.47
C ASP A 30 3.21 7.93 -3.89
N VAL A 31 4.40 7.43 -4.23
CA VAL A 31 4.92 6.20 -3.65
C VAL A 31 6.31 6.47 -3.10
N GLY A 32 6.36 6.67 -1.79
CA GLY A 32 7.55 6.89 -1.00
C GLY A 32 8.24 5.60 -0.58
N GLN A 33 9.50 5.74 -0.19
CA GLN A 33 10.37 4.67 0.25
C GLN A 33 11.02 5.05 1.57
N HIS A 34 10.71 4.33 2.63
CA HIS A 34 11.38 4.52 3.92
C HIS A 34 12.49 3.48 4.11
N ALA A 35 13.71 3.97 4.36
CA ALA A 35 14.88 3.14 4.65
C ALA A 35 15.09 3.06 6.17
N SER A 36 14.09 2.57 6.93
CA SER A 36 14.16 2.52 8.39
C SER A 36 14.66 1.18 8.94
N GLY A 37 15.47 0.44 8.16
CA GLY A 37 15.97 -0.90 8.49
C GLY A 37 15.03 -2.05 8.07
N ARG A 38 13.74 -1.77 7.86
CA ARG A 38 12.78 -2.64 7.16
C ARG A 38 12.48 -2.05 5.79
N THR A 39 12.18 -2.88 4.79
CA THR A 39 11.86 -2.38 3.44
C THR A 39 10.38 -2.00 3.42
N GLU A 40 10.12 -0.72 3.70
CA GLU A 40 8.79 -0.15 3.78
C GLU A 40 8.50 0.67 2.52
N ILE A 41 7.29 0.51 2.01
CA ILE A 41 6.75 1.23 0.86
C ILE A 41 5.58 2.04 1.40
N GLU A 42 5.64 3.35 1.24
CA GLU A 42 4.55 4.26 1.56
C GLU A 42 3.83 4.61 0.26
N ALA A 43 2.51 4.57 0.26
CA ALA A 43 1.69 5.06 -0.84
C ALA A 43 0.68 6.09 -0.32
N THR A 44 0.77 7.30 -0.84
CA THR A 44 -0.20 8.36 -0.60
C THR A 44 -1.37 8.15 -1.55
N LEU A 45 -2.57 7.97 -1.02
CA LEU A 45 -3.79 7.73 -1.81
C LEU A 45 -4.67 8.98 -1.77
N TYR A 46 -5.33 9.30 -2.88
CA TYR A 46 -6.48 10.20 -2.85
C TYR A 46 -7.68 9.42 -2.32
N ALA A 47 -7.99 9.56 -1.04
CA ALA A 47 -9.18 8.94 -0.48
C ALA A 47 -10.42 9.73 -0.91
N MET A 48 -11.33 9.07 -1.62
CA MET A 48 -12.71 9.56 -1.75
C MET A 48 -13.51 9.06 -0.54
N ALA A 49 -14.25 9.96 0.10
CA ALA A 49 -14.96 9.65 1.33
C ALA A 49 -16.01 8.55 1.09
N GLY A 50 -15.86 7.40 1.76
CA GLY A 50 -16.91 6.37 1.85
C GLY A 50 -16.54 4.93 1.48
N GLU A 51 -15.36 4.66 0.91
CA GLU A 51 -15.05 3.33 0.32
C GLU A 51 -14.13 2.44 1.18
N ALA A 52 -14.29 2.47 2.51
CA ALA A 52 -13.44 1.69 3.43
C ALA A 52 -13.39 0.18 3.11
N ASP A 53 -14.47 -0.39 2.57
CA ASP A 53 -14.56 -1.81 2.22
C ASP A 53 -13.65 -2.18 1.02
N ALA A 54 -13.64 -1.35 -0.02
CA ALA A 54 -12.79 -1.54 -1.19
C ALA A 54 -11.29 -1.45 -0.82
N LEU A 55 -10.94 -0.56 0.10
CA LEU A 55 -9.58 -0.46 0.62
C LEU A 55 -9.19 -1.70 1.43
N ASN A 56 -10.07 -2.21 2.29
CA ASN A 56 -9.81 -3.43 3.05
C ASN A 56 -9.61 -4.63 2.12
N ALA A 57 -10.41 -4.75 1.05
CA ALA A 57 -10.23 -5.78 0.03
C ALA A 57 -8.86 -5.65 -0.66
N ALA A 58 -8.50 -4.44 -1.11
CA ALA A 58 -7.19 -4.19 -1.73
C ALA A 58 -6.03 -4.51 -0.77
N MET A 59 -6.16 -4.18 0.52
CA MET A 59 -5.17 -4.53 1.55
C MET A 59 -5.01 -6.04 1.69
N ALA A 60 -6.11 -6.79 1.77
CA ALA A 60 -6.08 -8.24 1.87
C ALA A 60 -5.39 -8.87 0.64
N GLU A 61 -5.60 -8.33 -0.57
CA GLU A 61 -4.91 -8.78 -1.78
C GLU A 61 -3.39 -8.52 -1.71
N ILE A 62 -2.99 -7.35 -1.21
CA ILE A 62 -1.58 -6.98 -1.07
C ILE A 62 -0.89 -7.85 -0.02
N GLU A 63 -1.56 -8.20 1.08
CA GLU A 63 -1.03 -9.12 2.09
C GLU A 63 -0.76 -10.52 1.54
N ARG A 64 -1.48 -10.95 0.51
CA ARG A 64 -1.28 -12.25 -0.14
C ARG A 64 -0.09 -12.26 -1.11
N LEU A 65 0.53 -11.12 -1.37
CA LEU A 65 1.67 -11.04 -2.29
C LEU A 65 2.93 -11.69 -1.68
N PRO A 66 3.71 -12.42 -2.49
CA PRO A 66 4.93 -13.06 -2.02
C PRO A 66 5.96 -12.02 -1.54
N GLY A 67 6.44 -12.20 -0.31
CA GLY A 67 7.42 -11.31 0.29
C GLY A 67 6.85 -10.06 0.95
N VAL A 68 5.54 -9.91 1.01
CA VAL A 68 4.87 -8.98 1.94
C VAL A 68 4.89 -9.57 3.34
N LEU A 69 5.23 -8.74 4.32
CA LEU A 69 5.31 -9.09 5.73
C LEU A 69 4.16 -8.50 6.52
N GLN A 70 3.74 -7.28 6.14
CA GLN A 70 2.67 -6.58 6.83
C GLN A 70 2.13 -5.47 5.92
N VAL A 71 0.82 -5.21 6.00
CA VAL A 71 0.16 -4.11 5.29
C VAL A 71 -0.67 -3.33 6.28
N PHE A 72 -0.61 -2.00 6.23
CA PHE A 72 -1.42 -1.14 7.07
C PHE A 72 -1.77 0.17 6.36
N TRP A 73 -2.98 0.66 6.60
CA TRP A 73 -3.44 1.95 6.11
C TRP A 73 -3.63 2.89 7.29
N ASN A 74 -3.22 4.15 7.12
CA ASN A 74 -3.56 5.24 8.00
C ASN A 74 -4.32 6.27 7.16
N ALA A 75 -5.59 6.50 7.48
CA ALA A 75 -6.37 7.60 6.92
C ALA A 75 -5.84 8.87 7.59
N GLY A 76 -4.84 9.48 6.96
CA GLY A 76 -4.00 10.54 7.53
C GLY A 76 -4.65 11.31 8.65
N SER A 77 -4.16 11.11 9.88
CA SER A 77 -4.22 12.19 10.87
C SER A 77 -3.12 13.18 10.46
N GLU A 78 -3.49 14.19 9.67
CA GLU A 78 -2.72 15.43 9.64
C GLU A 78 -2.71 15.98 11.08
N VAL A 79 -1.50 16.15 11.63
CA VAL A 79 -1.26 16.92 12.86
C VAL A 79 -0.93 18.36 12.50
#